data_AF-A0AAD9C2X7-F1
#
_entry.id   AF-A0AAD9C2X7-F1
#
_cell.length_a   1.000
_cell.length_b   1.000
_cell.length_c   1.000
_cell.angle_alpha   90.00
_cell.angle_beta   90.00
_cell.angle_gamma   90.00
#
_symmetry.space_group_name_H-M   'P 1'
#
loop_
_entity.id
_entity.type
_entity.pdbx_description
1 polymer ?
#
loop_
_entity_poly.entity_id
_entity_poly.type
_entity_poly.pdbx_seq_one_letter_code
_entity_poly.pdbx_strand_id
1 'polypeptide(L)'
;MEGNTQKLNLKREVGLIAGVSFIAGTMIGSGIFISPQYVLAAIGSPGASFVIWTCCGLISMLGGLCYAELGTVIPESGGEFIYMLRTTGKVMAFMFSFSFIVVMRPASATGIALSFAEYVVAPFYSGSNPPQLVVKCVAAAAILGLTIVNCVSVRMATGIQVVSMVFKLVALAVIILGGVVMLFQGHTENFEEPFENTKADVSSIGIAFYQGLWSFEGWNTLNFITEELKHPEVRLDEMQMLI
;
A
#
# COMPACT_ATOMS: atom_id res chain seq x y z
N MET A 1 21.05 -42.15 14.46
CA MET A 1 21.22 -41.33 13.24
C MET A 1 20.28 -40.14 13.38
N GLU A 2 20.70 -39.10 14.09
CA GLU A 2 19.97 -37.84 14.13
C GLU A 2 20.24 -37.12 12.80
N GLY A 3 19.21 -37.05 11.96
CA GLY A 3 19.26 -36.30 10.71
C GLY A 3 19.52 -34.84 11.04
N ASN A 4 20.69 -34.34 10.62
CA ASN A 4 21.06 -32.95 10.68
C ASN A 4 20.12 -32.18 9.73
N THR A 5 18.94 -31.78 10.23
CA THR A 5 18.02 -30.89 9.51
C THR A 5 18.71 -29.53 9.43
N GLN A 6 19.52 -29.34 8.38
CA GLN A 6 20.17 -28.09 8.08
C GLN A 6 19.06 -27.03 7.94
N LYS A 7 18.84 -26.22 8.99
CA LYS A 7 17.90 -25.10 8.91
C LYS A 7 18.39 -24.22 7.76
N LEU A 8 17.58 -24.14 6.70
CA LEU A 8 17.79 -23.19 5.61
C LEU A 8 17.72 -21.79 6.24
N ASN A 9 18.89 -21.20 6.50
CA ASN A 9 18.99 -19.83 6.97
C ASN A 9 19.09 -18.91 5.75
N LEU A 10 18.22 -17.92 5.68
CA LEU A 10 18.28 -16.89 4.66
C LEU A 10 19.53 -16.02 4.87
N LYS A 11 20.13 -15.58 3.76
CA LYS A 11 21.37 -14.78 3.81
C LYS A 11 21.00 -13.34 4.16
N ARG A 12 21.56 -12.83 5.26
CA ARG A 12 21.38 -11.44 5.72
C ARG A 12 22.08 -10.47 4.78
N GLU A 13 21.42 -10.03 3.71
CA GLU A 13 21.99 -9.13 2.71
C GLU A 13 21.39 -7.72 2.73
N VAL A 14 20.16 -7.56 3.26
CA VAL A 14 19.43 -6.30 3.22
C VAL A 14 19.93 -5.35 4.31
N GLY A 15 20.55 -4.24 3.89
CA GLY A 15 20.99 -3.15 4.76
C GLY A 15 19.93 -2.05 4.94
N LEU A 16 20.26 -1.00 5.70
CA LEU A 16 19.34 0.10 6.05
C LEU A 16 18.69 0.75 4.82
N ILE A 17 19.52 1.26 3.89
CA ILE A 17 19.04 1.96 2.68
C ILE A 17 18.19 1.05 1.80
N ALA A 18 18.59 -0.22 1.67
CA ALA A 18 17.84 -1.20 0.88
C ALA A 18 16.48 -1.50 1.52
N GLY A 19 16.42 -1.63 2.85
CA GLY A 19 15.18 -1.82 3.61
C GLY A 19 14.24 -0.62 3.53
N VAL A 20 14.73 0.60 3.75
CA VAL A 20 13.95 1.84 3.62
C VAL A 20 13.41 1.99 2.20
N SER A 21 14.27 1.80 1.18
CA SER A 21 13.87 1.87 -0.23
C SER A 21 12.84 0.80 -0.59
N PHE A 22 12.96 -0.39 0.00
CA PHE A 22 12.01 -1.48 -0.20
C PHE A 22 10.63 -1.13 0.38
N ILE A 23 10.56 -0.68 1.64
CA ILE A 23 9.27 -0.26 2.21
C ILE A 23 8.67 0.90 1.43
N ALA A 24 9.45 1.97 1.20
CA ALA A 24 8.98 3.14 0.47
C ALA A 24 8.45 2.75 -0.92
N GLY A 25 9.14 1.85 -1.62
CA GLY A 25 8.69 1.31 -2.90
C GLY A 25 7.42 0.45 -2.81
N THR A 26 7.19 -0.23 -1.70
CA THR A 26 5.95 -1.01 -1.47
C THR A 26 4.76 -0.17 -1.02
N MET A 27 4.99 0.86 -0.17
CA MET A 27 3.94 1.72 0.36
C MET A 27 3.48 2.77 -0.65
N ILE A 28 4.39 3.27 -1.50
CA ILE A 28 4.03 4.18 -2.59
C ILE A 28 3.32 3.39 -3.70
N GLY A 29 2.04 3.13 -3.46
CA GLY A 29 1.17 2.33 -4.30
C GLY A 29 0.36 3.13 -5.31
N SER A 30 -0.60 2.46 -5.95
CA SER A 30 -1.61 3.12 -6.78
C SER A 30 -2.65 3.89 -5.95
N GLY A 31 -2.71 3.65 -4.63
CA GLY A 31 -3.74 4.22 -3.77
C GLY A 31 -3.80 5.73 -3.79
N ILE A 32 -2.64 6.39 -3.83
CA ILE A 32 -2.55 7.85 -3.84
C ILE A 32 -3.21 8.50 -5.06
N PHE A 33 -3.38 7.78 -6.17
CA PHE A 33 -4.07 8.34 -7.34
C PHE A 33 -5.59 8.36 -7.17
N ILE A 34 -6.13 7.56 -6.24
CA ILE A 34 -7.55 7.20 -6.16
C ILE A 34 -8.17 7.62 -4.83
N SER A 35 -7.51 7.28 -3.73
CA SER A 35 -7.97 7.62 -2.39
C SER A 35 -8.27 9.12 -2.19
N PRO A 36 -7.52 10.09 -2.75
CA PRO A 36 -7.82 11.50 -2.53
C PRO A 36 -9.24 11.89 -2.95
N GLN A 37 -9.73 11.35 -4.08
CA GLN A 37 -11.09 11.62 -4.56
C GLN A 37 -12.14 11.06 -3.59
N TYR A 38 -11.95 9.83 -3.10
CA TYR A 38 -12.89 9.21 -2.17
C TYR A 38 -12.85 9.82 -0.77
N VAL A 39 -11.66 10.18 -0.27
CA VAL A 39 -11.48 10.87 1.01
C VAL A 39 -12.19 12.23 0.97
N LEU A 40 -11.96 13.02 -0.08
CA LEU A 40 -12.58 14.34 -0.25
C LEU A 40 -14.11 14.23 -0.42
N ALA A 41 -14.59 13.27 -1.21
CA ALA A 41 -16.02 13.05 -1.40
C ALA A 41 -16.73 12.61 -0.10
N ALA A 42 -16.05 11.84 0.75
CA ALA A 42 -16.57 11.41 2.05
C ALA A 42 -16.58 12.55 3.07
N ILE A 43 -15.45 13.25 3.27
CA ILE A 43 -15.29 14.25 4.33
C ILE A 43 -15.80 15.65 3.94
N GLY A 44 -15.92 15.94 2.63
CA GLY A 44 -16.56 17.14 2.09
C GLY A 44 -15.69 18.38 1.96
N SER A 45 -14.56 18.46 2.67
CA SER A 45 -13.69 19.65 2.66
C SER A 45 -12.20 19.33 2.44
N PRO A 46 -11.43 20.20 1.75
CA PRO A 46 -10.00 20.00 1.53
C PRO A 46 -9.18 19.99 2.82
N GLY A 47 -9.47 20.90 3.74
CA GLY A 47 -8.81 21.03 5.04
C GLY A 47 -9.00 19.80 5.92
N ALA A 48 -10.23 19.28 6.02
CA ALA A 48 -10.46 18.03 6.75
C ALA A 48 -9.82 16.83 6.05
N SER A 49 -9.76 16.81 4.72
CA SER A 49 -9.04 15.77 3.97
C SER A 49 -7.56 15.71 4.37
N PHE A 50 -6.87 16.86 4.46
CA PHE A 50 -5.47 16.90 4.90
C PHE A 50 -5.29 16.39 6.34
N VAL A 51 -6.23 16.68 7.23
CA VAL A 51 -6.22 16.13 8.60
C VAL A 51 -6.34 14.61 8.57
N ILE A 52 -7.27 14.05 7.80
CA ILE A 52 -7.43 12.59 7.63
C ILE A 52 -6.14 11.96 7.10
N TRP A 53 -5.53 12.54 6.07
CA TRP A 53 -4.27 12.05 5.50
C TRP A 53 -3.14 12.04 6.54
N THR A 54 -3.01 13.12 7.31
CA THR A 54 -2.01 13.24 8.38
C THR A 54 -2.24 12.18 9.46
N CYS A 55 -3.49 12.00 9.90
CA CYS A 55 -3.84 10.98 10.88
C CYS A 55 -3.60 9.56 10.36
N CYS A 56 -3.91 9.27 9.09
CA CYS A 56 -3.63 7.97 8.49
C CYS A 56 -2.13 7.67 8.48
N GLY A 57 -1.29 8.65 8.09
CA GLY A 57 0.17 8.51 8.13
C GLY A 57 0.69 8.23 9.54
N LEU A 58 0.20 8.97 10.54
CA LEU A 58 0.57 8.74 11.95
C LEU A 58 0.15 7.35 12.45
N ILE A 59 -1.06 6.89 12.11
CA ILE A 59 -1.53 5.54 12.48
C ILE A 59 -0.65 4.47 11.80
N SER A 60 -0.32 4.64 10.52
CA SER A 60 0.54 3.72 9.79
C SER A 60 1.96 3.67 10.37
N MET A 61 2.53 4.83 10.76
CA MET A 61 3.83 4.91 11.42
C MET A 61 3.80 4.16 12.77
N LEU A 62 2.81 4.43 13.62
CA LEU A 62 2.67 3.75 14.91
C LEU A 62 2.46 2.24 14.74
N GLY A 63 1.64 1.83 13.77
CA GLY A 63 1.44 0.43 13.42
C GLY A 63 2.73 -0.25 12.95
N GLY A 64 3.51 0.43 12.09
CA GLY A 64 4.82 0.01 11.63
C GLY A 64 5.82 -0.22 12.76
N LEU A 65 5.86 0.70 13.74
CA LEU A 65 6.70 0.58 14.93
C LEU A 65 6.29 -0.60 15.82
N CYS A 66 5.00 -0.76 16.11
CA CYS A 66 4.52 -1.93 16.87
C CYS A 66 4.89 -3.25 16.18
N TYR A 67 4.82 -3.28 14.86
CA TYR A 67 5.22 -4.44 14.07
C TYR A 67 6.73 -4.64 14.06
N ALA A 68 7.52 -3.57 14.08
CA ALA A 68 8.96 -3.68 14.19
C ALA A 68 9.39 -4.27 15.55
N GLU A 69 8.78 -3.82 16.65
CA GLU A 69 9.00 -4.46 17.96
C GLU A 69 8.66 -5.96 17.92
N LEU A 70 7.54 -6.32 17.27
CA LEU A 70 7.14 -7.72 17.14
C LEU A 70 8.11 -8.55 16.28
N GLY A 71 8.66 -7.95 15.20
CA GLY A 71 9.67 -8.57 14.34
C GLY A 71 11.04 -8.74 14.99
N THR A 72 11.39 -7.90 15.97
CA THR A 72 12.61 -8.10 16.76
C THR A 72 12.44 -9.16 17.85
N VAL A 73 11.23 -9.28 18.45
CA VAL A 73 10.92 -10.33 19.43
C VAL A 73 10.77 -11.71 18.79
N ILE A 74 10.16 -11.78 17.59
CA ILE A 74 9.95 -13.01 16.84
C ILE A 74 10.65 -12.88 15.48
N PRO A 75 11.97 -13.14 15.40
CA PRO A 75 12.78 -12.95 14.19
C PRO A 75 12.66 -14.15 13.24
N GLU A 76 11.43 -14.55 12.94
CA GLU A 76 11.09 -15.63 12.02
C GLU A 76 10.39 -15.03 10.80
N SER A 77 10.75 -15.51 9.60
CA SER A 77 10.09 -15.08 8.37
C SER A 77 8.67 -15.63 8.27
N GLY A 78 7.73 -14.78 7.82
CA GLY A 78 6.32 -15.12 7.65
C GLY A 78 5.34 -14.08 8.21
N GLY A 79 5.86 -13.02 8.83
CA GLY A 79 5.08 -11.85 9.28
C GLY A 79 3.92 -12.22 10.20
N GLU A 80 2.74 -11.68 9.89
CA GLU A 80 1.52 -11.79 10.68
C GLU A 80 1.12 -13.23 11.02
N PHE A 81 1.34 -14.16 10.09
CA PHE A 81 1.02 -15.57 10.32
C PHE A 81 1.83 -16.15 11.47
N ILE A 82 3.15 -15.91 11.48
CA ILE A 82 4.04 -16.42 12.53
C ILE A 82 3.73 -15.76 13.86
N TYR A 83 3.44 -14.45 13.86
CA TYR A 83 3.04 -13.74 15.06
C TYR A 83 1.78 -14.34 15.68
N MET A 84 0.74 -14.61 14.88
CA MET A 84 -0.46 -15.27 15.37
C MET A 84 -0.21 -16.70 15.81
N LEU A 85 0.63 -17.45 15.08
CA LEU A 85 0.97 -18.82 15.41
C LEU A 85 1.66 -18.92 16.78
N ARG A 86 2.52 -17.96 17.11
CA ARG A 86 3.26 -17.90 18.38
C ARG A 86 2.42 -17.38 19.55
N THR A 87 1.51 -16.43 19.31
CA THR A 87 0.75 -15.74 20.37
C THR A 87 -0.63 -16.35 20.64
N THR A 88 -1.36 -16.74 19.59
CA THR A 88 -2.77 -17.17 19.66
C THR A 88 -2.98 -18.66 19.32
N GLY A 89 -1.95 -19.32 18.81
CA GLY A 89 -1.97 -20.75 18.48
C GLY A 89 -2.41 -21.06 17.06
N LYS A 90 -2.41 -22.36 16.73
CA LYS A 90 -2.52 -22.87 15.35
C LYS A 90 -3.87 -22.55 14.68
N VAL A 91 -4.97 -22.61 15.43
CA VAL A 91 -6.32 -22.42 14.86
C VAL A 91 -6.51 -20.98 14.39
N MET A 92 -6.15 -20.00 15.22
CA MET A 92 -6.27 -18.59 14.89
C MET A 92 -5.34 -18.20 13.73
N ALA A 93 -4.10 -18.69 13.75
CA ALA A 93 -3.15 -18.48 12.64
C ALA A 93 -3.66 -19.07 11.30
N PHE A 94 -4.32 -20.23 11.35
CA PHE A 94 -4.97 -20.82 10.18
C PHE A 94 -6.17 -19.99 9.70
N MET A 95 -7.06 -19.56 10.60
CA MET A 95 -8.21 -18.72 10.24
C MET A 95 -7.79 -17.40 9.60
N PHE A 96 -6.73 -16.79 10.14
CA PHE A 96 -6.13 -15.59 9.58
C PHE A 96 -5.58 -15.84 8.18
N SER A 97 -4.74 -16.86 8.01
CA SER A 97 -4.15 -17.19 6.70
C SER A 97 -5.21 -17.53 5.66
N PHE A 98 -6.24 -18.27 6.05
CA PHE A 98 -7.36 -18.61 5.19
C PHE A 98 -8.10 -17.35 4.72
N SER A 99 -8.47 -16.46 5.65
CA SER A 99 -9.15 -15.20 5.32
C SER A 99 -8.26 -14.29 4.47
N PHE A 100 -6.96 -14.26 4.75
CA PHE A 100 -5.99 -13.46 4.02
C PHE A 100 -5.86 -13.90 2.55
N ILE A 101 -5.75 -15.21 2.31
CA ILE A 101 -5.58 -15.78 0.97
C ILE A 101 -6.89 -15.78 0.17
N VAL A 102 -8.02 -16.10 0.82
CA VAL A 102 -9.31 -16.27 0.12
C VAL A 102 -10.03 -14.94 -0.06
N VAL A 103 -9.92 -14.02 0.89
CA VAL A 103 -10.69 -12.76 0.90
C VAL A 103 -9.80 -11.56 0.62
N MET A 104 -8.79 -11.31 1.47
CA MET A 104 -8.06 -10.05 1.44
C MET A 104 -7.23 -9.88 0.16
N ARG A 105 -6.43 -10.90 -0.21
CA ARG A 105 -5.55 -10.84 -1.39
C ARG A 105 -6.32 -10.71 -2.71
N PRO A 106 -7.38 -11.52 -2.98
CA PRO A 106 -8.18 -11.36 -4.20
C PRO A 106 -8.95 -10.03 -4.23
N ALA A 107 -9.46 -9.56 -3.10
CA ALA A 107 -10.17 -8.27 -3.02
C ALA A 107 -9.22 -7.10 -3.34
N SER A 108 -8.02 -7.08 -2.74
CA SER A 108 -7.01 -6.05 -3.03
C SER A 108 -6.59 -6.06 -4.51
N ALA A 109 -6.29 -7.24 -5.07
CA ALA A 109 -5.95 -7.38 -6.48
C ALA A 109 -7.08 -6.90 -7.41
N THR A 110 -8.33 -7.20 -7.06
CA THR A 110 -9.50 -6.75 -7.82
C THR A 110 -9.69 -5.23 -7.74
N GLY A 111 -9.51 -4.63 -6.55
CA GLY A 111 -9.58 -3.18 -6.35
C GLY A 111 -8.55 -2.45 -7.22
N ILE A 112 -7.30 -2.92 -7.22
CA ILE A 112 -6.22 -2.36 -8.05
C ILE A 112 -6.51 -2.55 -9.55
N ALA A 113 -7.06 -3.69 -9.96
CA ALA A 113 -7.38 -3.95 -11.36
C ALA A 113 -8.55 -3.10 -11.88
N LEU A 114 -9.59 -2.90 -11.06
CA LEU A 114 -10.71 -2.01 -11.39
C LEU A 114 -10.25 -0.57 -11.52
N SER A 115 -9.44 -0.13 -10.56
CA SER A 115 -8.76 1.16 -10.57
C SER A 115 -7.97 1.40 -11.87
N PHE A 116 -7.12 0.44 -12.24
CA PHE A 116 -6.38 0.49 -13.50
C PHE A 116 -7.31 0.59 -14.72
N ALA A 117 -8.36 -0.22 -14.74
CA ALA A 117 -9.32 -0.22 -15.84
C ALA A 117 -10.07 1.11 -15.97
N GLU A 118 -10.44 1.76 -14.86
CA GLU A 118 -11.07 3.08 -14.88
C GLU A 118 -10.16 4.13 -15.55
N TYR A 119 -8.88 4.17 -15.18
CA TYR A 119 -7.92 5.09 -15.82
C TYR A 119 -7.66 4.79 -17.28
N VAL A 120 -7.59 3.51 -17.67
CA VAL A 120 -7.37 3.12 -19.07
C VAL A 120 -8.57 3.45 -19.95
N VAL A 121 -9.78 3.29 -19.42
CA VAL A 121 -11.02 3.47 -20.18
C VAL A 121 -11.47 4.93 -20.21
N ALA A 122 -11.18 5.73 -19.16
CA ALA A 122 -11.64 7.11 -19.03
C ALA A 122 -11.39 8.00 -20.26
N PRO A 123 -10.22 7.97 -20.94
CA PRO A 123 -9.96 8.81 -22.11
C PRO A 123 -10.89 8.53 -23.32
N PHE A 124 -11.46 7.32 -23.41
CA PHE A 124 -12.33 6.93 -24.52
C PHE A 124 -13.79 7.33 -24.32
N TYR A 125 -14.16 7.81 -23.13
CA TYR A 125 -15.52 8.17 -22.75
C TYR A 125 -15.60 9.61 -22.25
N SER A 126 -15.00 10.56 -22.98
CA SER A 126 -15.03 11.99 -22.63
C SER A 126 -16.48 12.50 -22.44
N GLY A 127 -16.86 12.78 -21.19
CA GLY A 127 -18.18 13.34 -20.84
C GLY A 127 -19.27 12.34 -20.45
N SER A 128 -18.97 11.03 -20.39
CA SER A 128 -19.91 10.00 -19.91
C SER A 128 -19.20 8.97 -19.04
N ASN A 129 -19.89 8.43 -18.04
CA ASN A 129 -19.30 7.36 -17.23
C ASN A 129 -19.11 6.09 -18.09
N PRO A 130 -17.92 5.49 -18.09
CA PRO A 130 -17.68 4.28 -18.86
C PRO A 130 -18.62 3.15 -18.41
N PRO A 131 -19.19 2.35 -19.32
CA PRO A 131 -20.06 1.24 -18.94
C PRO A 131 -19.32 0.28 -18.01
N GLN A 132 -19.95 -0.06 -16.87
CA GLN A 132 -19.30 -0.89 -15.84
C GLN A 132 -18.86 -2.26 -16.36
N LEU A 133 -19.54 -2.79 -17.38
CA LEU A 133 -19.13 -4.02 -18.06
C LEU A 133 -17.76 -3.88 -18.72
N VAL A 134 -17.48 -2.76 -19.39
CA VAL A 134 -16.20 -2.50 -20.07
C VAL A 134 -15.08 -2.42 -19.03
N VAL A 135 -15.28 -1.65 -17.95
CA VAL A 135 -14.31 -1.53 -16.85
C VAL A 135 -14.00 -2.91 -16.25
N LYS A 136 -15.02 -3.72 -15.96
CA LYS A 136 -14.85 -5.09 -15.44
C LYS A 136 -14.12 -6.01 -16.41
N CYS A 137 -14.42 -5.95 -17.71
CA CYS A 137 -13.73 -6.75 -18.72
C CYS A 137 -12.26 -6.37 -18.86
N VAL A 138 -11.93 -5.07 -18.86
CA VAL A 138 -10.54 -4.59 -18.90
C VAL A 138 -9.79 -4.97 -17.63
N ALA A 139 -10.41 -4.86 -16.45
CA ALA A 139 -9.83 -5.30 -15.19
C ALA A 139 -9.54 -6.81 -15.19
N ALA A 140 -10.48 -7.63 -15.65
CA ALA A 140 -10.30 -9.08 -15.75
C ALA A 140 -9.18 -9.44 -16.74
N ALA A 141 -9.12 -8.77 -17.90
CA ALA A 141 -8.04 -8.95 -18.87
C ALA A 141 -6.67 -8.54 -18.30
N ALA A 142 -6.60 -7.46 -17.52
CA ALA A 142 -5.37 -7.02 -16.85
C ALA A 142 -4.89 -8.05 -15.82
N ILE A 143 -5.79 -8.57 -14.98
CA ILE A 143 -5.47 -9.64 -14.02
C ILE A 143 -4.92 -10.87 -14.75
N LEU A 144 -5.66 -11.38 -15.75
CA LEU A 144 -5.24 -12.57 -16.49
C LEU A 144 -3.91 -12.36 -17.21
N GLY A 145 -3.72 -11.20 -17.85
CA GLY A 145 -2.47 -10.85 -18.52
C GLY A 145 -1.28 -10.82 -17.57
N LEU A 146 -1.42 -10.15 -16.41
CA LEU A 146 -0.38 -10.13 -15.40
C LEU A 146 -0.13 -11.51 -14.79
N THR A 147 -1.16 -12.31 -14.56
CA THR A 147 -1.02 -13.70 -14.10
C THR A 147 -0.20 -14.52 -15.09
N ILE A 148 -0.53 -14.45 -16.40
CA ILE A 148 0.22 -15.16 -17.44
C ILE A 148 1.69 -14.73 -17.44
N VAL A 149 1.97 -13.42 -17.39
CA VAL A 149 3.36 -12.93 -17.35
C VAL A 149 4.10 -13.45 -16.11
N ASN A 150 3.46 -13.43 -14.94
CA ASN A 150 4.04 -13.97 -13.71
C ASN A 150 4.30 -15.47 -13.79
N CYS A 151 3.43 -16.24 -14.47
CA CYS A 151 3.62 -17.68 -14.66
C CYS A 151 4.69 -18.02 -15.70
N VAL A 152 4.89 -17.19 -16.73
CA VAL A 152 5.81 -17.45 -17.84
C VAL A 152 7.25 -17.01 -17.50
N SER A 153 7.42 -15.82 -16.91
CA SER A 153 8.76 -15.27 -16.66
C SER A 153 8.79 -14.28 -15.51
N VAL A 154 9.44 -14.68 -14.42
CA VAL A 154 9.72 -13.80 -13.27
C VAL A 154 10.52 -12.57 -13.71
N ARG A 155 11.47 -12.72 -14.66
CA ARG A 155 12.26 -11.58 -15.16
C ARG A 155 11.39 -10.52 -15.85
N MET A 156 10.39 -10.94 -16.61
CA MET A 156 9.44 -10.01 -17.24
C MET A 156 8.55 -9.33 -16.20
N ALA A 157 8.04 -10.10 -15.24
CA ALA A 157 7.24 -9.56 -14.15
C ALA A 157 8.01 -8.50 -13.33
N THR A 158 9.26 -8.79 -12.95
CA THR A 158 10.14 -7.84 -12.26
C THR A 158 10.42 -6.60 -13.13
N GLY A 159 10.64 -6.78 -14.44
CA GLY A 159 10.81 -5.66 -15.37
C GLY A 159 9.60 -4.72 -15.42
N ILE A 160 8.38 -5.29 -15.54
CA ILE A 160 7.13 -4.52 -15.52
C ILE A 160 6.97 -3.77 -14.19
N GLN A 161 7.30 -4.41 -13.06
CA GLN A 161 7.24 -3.79 -11.75
C GLN A 161 8.19 -2.60 -11.64
N VAL A 162 9.45 -2.72 -12.08
CA VAL A 162 10.42 -1.62 -12.05
C VAL A 162 9.98 -0.47 -12.93
N VAL A 163 9.54 -0.75 -14.15
CA VAL A 163 9.02 0.28 -15.07
C VAL A 163 7.82 1.00 -14.44
N SER A 164 6.86 0.25 -13.90
CA SER A 164 5.68 0.81 -13.24
C SER A 164 6.04 1.68 -12.03
N MET A 165 7.05 1.28 -11.24
CA MET A 165 7.56 2.07 -10.12
C MET A 165 8.13 3.41 -10.60
N VAL A 166 8.97 3.41 -11.62
CA VAL A 166 9.55 4.65 -12.19
C VAL A 166 8.44 5.57 -12.70
N PHE A 167 7.47 5.03 -13.44
CA PHE A 167 6.33 5.82 -13.93
C PHE A 167 5.52 6.44 -12.79
N LYS A 168 5.25 5.70 -11.70
CA LYS A 168 4.55 6.24 -10.53
C LYS A 168 5.30 7.40 -9.89
N LEU A 169 6.62 7.26 -9.69
CA LEU A 169 7.45 8.31 -9.10
C LEU A 169 7.49 9.57 -9.98
N VAL A 170 7.61 9.40 -11.30
CA VAL A 170 7.56 10.52 -12.26
C VAL A 170 6.19 11.20 -12.22
N ALA A 171 5.10 10.44 -12.23
CA ALA A 171 3.75 10.99 -12.15
C ALA A 171 3.53 11.81 -10.86
N LEU A 172 3.99 11.29 -9.72
CA LEU A 172 3.95 12.02 -8.45
C LEU A 172 4.79 13.29 -8.48
N ALA A 173 6.00 13.24 -9.04
CA ALA A 173 6.84 14.42 -9.18
C ALA A 173 6.15 15.51 -10.04
N VAL A 174 5.50 15.12 -11.15
CA VAL A 174 4.74 16.05 -12.00
C VAL A 174 3.57 16.67 -11.23
N ILE A 175 2.81 15.88 -10.46
CA ILE A 175 1.68 16.39 -9.66
C ILE A 175 2.18 17.37 -8.59
N ILE A 176 3.25 17.03 -7.87
CA ILE A 176 3.82 17.88 -6.81
C ILE A 176 4.34 19.20 -7.40
N LEU A 177 5.17 19.13 -8.44
CA LEU A 177 5.74 20.32 -9.07
C LEU A 177 4.66 21.20 -9.71
N GLY A 178 3.66 20.60 -10.37
CA GLY A 178 2.51 21.31 -10.92
C GLY A 178 1.71 22.03 -9.84
N GLY A 179 1.43 21.36 -8.73
CA GLY A 179 0.74 21.97 -7.58
C GLY A 179 1.52 23.14 -6.97
N VAL A 180 2.84 23.00 -6.82
CA VAL A 180 3.70 24.08 -6.31
C VAL A 180 3.71 25.29 -7.26
N VAL A 181 3.80 25.07 -8.57
CA VAL A 181 3.72 26.15 -9.57
C VAL A 181 2.37 26.87 -9.51
N MET A 182 1.26 26.14 -9.41
CA MET A 182 -0.08 26.73 -9.28
C MET A 182 -0.22 27.57 -8.01
N LEU A 183 0.39 27.12 -6.90
CA LEU A 183 0.42 27.86 -5.64
C LEU A 183 1.18 29.19 -5.78
N PHE A 184 2.35 29.17 -6.43
CA PHE A 184 3.12 30.40 -6.69
C PHE A 184 2.45 31.36 -7.68
N GLN A 185 1.55 30.87 -8.53
CA GLN A 185 0.73 31.69 -9.41
C GLN A 185 -0.48 32.32 -8.69
N GLY A 186 -0.72 31.99 -7.42
CA GLY A 186 -1.79 32.57 -6.62
C GLY A 186 -3.15 31.86 -6.72
N HIS A 187 -3.21 30.65 -7.28
CA HIS A 187 -4.45 29.86 -7.35
C HIS A 187 -4.77 29.19 -5.98
N THR A 188 -5.05 30.01 -4.96
CA THR A 188 -5.28 29.59 -3.57
C THR A 188 -6.75 29.48 -3.17
N GLU A 189 -7.67 29.56 -4.12
CA GLU A 189 -9.13 29.57 -3.89
C GLU A 189 -9.60 28.39 -3.01
N ASN A 190 -9.02 27.21 -3.19
CA ASN A 190 -9.34 26.01 -2.40
C ASN A 190 -8.90 26.08 -0.92
N PHE A 191 -8.13 27.10 -0.53
CA PHE A 191 -7.61 27.31 0.82
C PHE A 191 -8.27 28.48 1.56
N GLU A 192 -9.17 29.24 0.92
CA GLU A 192 -9.83 30.39 1.55
C GLU A 192 -10.82 29.95 2.64
N GLU A 193 -11.63 28.93 2.36
CA GLU A 193 -12.54 28.30 3.33
C GLU A 193 -12.27 26.80 3.43
N PRO A 194 -11.12 26.38 3.97
CA PRO A 194 -10.61 25.01 3.81
C PRO A 194 -11.47 23.96 4.54
N PHE A 195 -12.28 24.37 5.51
CA PHE A 195 -13.15 23.49 6.30
C PHE A 195 -14.64 23.66 5.97
N GLU A 196 -14.98 24.46 4.97
CA GLU A 196 -16.37 24.60 4.54
C GLU A 196 -16.94 23.24 4.11
N ASN A 197 -18.20 22.96 4.42
CA ASN A 197 -18.88 21.70 4.07
C ASN A 197 -18.28 20.41 4.69
N THR A 198 -17.48 20.52 5.76
CA THR A 198 -16.94 19.36 6.48
C THR A 198 -18.05 18.49 7.08
N LYS A 199 -18.08 17.21 6.70
CA LYS A 199 -18.97 16.19 7.28
C LYS A 199 -18.26 15.48 8.42
N ALA A 200 -18.57 15.89 9.65
CA ALA A 200 -17.96 15.34 10.87
C ALA A 200 -18.73 14.15 11.46
N ASP A 201 -19.58 13.47 10.67
CA ASP A 201 -20.27 12.27 11.15
C ASP A 201 -19.34 11.04 11.15
N VAL A 202 -19.60 10.12 12.06
CA VAL A 202 -18.77 8.93 12.28
C VAL A 202 -18.65 8.07 11.02
N SER A 203 -19.69 8.02 10.18
CA SER A 203 -19.67 7.22 8.95
C SER A 203 -18.75 7.84 7.90
N SER A 204 -18.87 9.15 7.65
CA SER A 204 -18.02 9.87 6.69
C SER A 204 -16.55 9.82 7.10
N ILE A 205 -16.27 10.01 8.40
CA ILE A 205 -14.91 9.89 8.96
C ILE A 205 -14.40 8.46 8.78
N GLY A 206 -15.20 7.44 9.10
CA GLY A 206 -14.82 6.03 8.97
C GLY A 206 -14.48 5.64 7.53
N ILE A 207 -15.30 6.08 6.55
CA ILE A 207 -15.03 5.84 5.13
C ILE A 207 -13.76 6.57 4.68
N ALA A 208 -13.56 7.83 5.11
CA ALA A 208 -12.37 8.60 4.78
C ALA A 208 -11.10 7.94 5.34
N PHE A 209 -11.11 7.46 6.58
CA PHE A 209 -9.98 6.71 7.15
C PHE A 209 -9.74 5.39 6.42
N TYR A 210 -10.79 4.64 6.07
CA TYR A 210 -10.65 3.40 5.32
C TYR A 210 -9.93 3.63 3.98
N GLN A 211 -10.34 4.67 3.25
CA GLN A 211 -9.75 5.03 1.96
C GLN A 211 -8.32 5.60 2.11
N GLY A 212 -8.08 6.40 3.15
CA GLY A 212 -6.75 6.94 3.45
C GLY A 212 -5.76 5.84 3.83
N LEU A 213 -6.13 4.95 4.75
CA LEU A 213 -5.28 3.83 5.19
C LEU A 213 -4.96 2.86 4.06
N TRP A 214 -5.86 2.68 3.08
CA TRP A 214 -5.57 1.88 1.88
C TRP A 214 -4.39 2.44 1.07
N SER A 215 -4.22 3.77 1.03
CA SER A 215 -3.07 4.39 0.38
C SER A 215 -1.75 4.22 1.12
N PHE A 216 -1.79 3.91 2.41
CA PHE A 216 -0.61 3.63 3.22
C PHE A 216 -0.38 2.11 3.40
N GLU A 217 -1.09 1.23 2.69
CA GLU A 217 -0.86 -0.21 2.78
C GLU A 217 0.60 -0.56 2.45
N GLY A 218 1.22 -1.45 3.24
CA GLY A 218 2.57 -1.99 2.98
C GLY A 218 3.59 -1.76 4.09
N TRP A 219 3.25 -0.99 5.14
CA TRP A 219 4.12 -0.75 6.30
C TRP A 219 4.56 -2.03 7.04
N ASN A 220 3.77 -3.11 6.94
CA ASN A 220 4.08 -4.41 7.55
C ASN A 220 5.05 -5.28 6.73
N THR A 221 5.44 -4.87 5.51
CA THR A 221 6.14 -5.77 4.56
C THR A 221 7.55 -6.20 5.02
N LEU A 222 8.28 -5.37 5.76
CA LEU A 222 9.61 -5.77 6.27
C LEU A 222 9.58 -7.00 7.16
N ASN A 223 8.49 -7.18 7.90
CA ASN A 223 8.35 -8.28 8.85
C ASN A 223 8.25 -9.66 8.17
N PHE A 224 8.05 -9.69 6.86
CA PHE A 224 8.10 -10.93 6.08
C PHE A 224 9.53 -11.33 5.70
N ILE A 225 10.47 -10.37 5.67
CA ILE A 225 11.86 -10.57 5.25
C ILE A 225 12.87 -10.32 6.37
N THR A 226 12.43 -10.38 7.63
CA THR A 226 13.26 -10.10 8.82
C THR A 226 14.53 -10.95 8.87
N GLU A 227 14.48 -12.21 8.41
CA GLU A 227 15.64 -13.11 8.36
C GLU A 227 16.72 -12.68 7.35
N GLU A 228 16.37 -11.87 6.35
CA GLU A 228 17.28 -11.33 5.32
C GLU A 228 17.88 -9.97 5.70
N LEU A 229 17.38 -9.35 6.78
CA LEU A 229 17.86 -8.06 7.28
C LEU A 229 19.19 -8.22 8.04
N LYS A 230 20.12 -7.30 7.80
CA LYS A 230 21.34 -7.19 8.61
C LYS A 230 20.98 -6.46 9.92
N HIS A 231 21.32 -7.01 11.09
CA HIS A 231 21.03 -6.42 12.42
C HIS A 231 19.57 -5.94 12.59
N PRO A 232 18.57 -6.84 12.46
CA PRO A 232 17.16 -6.48 12.61
C PRO A 232 16.86 -5.85 13.97
N GLU A 233 17.55 -6.27 15.03
CA GLU A 233 17.35 -5.79 16.42
C GLU A 233 17.53 -4.27 16.62
N VAL A 234 18.26 -3.58 15.75
CA VAL A 234 18.46 -2.11 15.84
C VAL A 234 17.89 -1.40 14.62
N ARG A 235 17.95 -2.05 13.45
CA ARG A 235 17.63 -1.38 12.18
C ARG A 235 16.16 -1.42 11.81
N LEU A 236 15.35 -2.28 12.41
CA LEU A 236 13.93 -2.37 12.05
C LEU A 236 13.17 -1.09 12.43
N ASP A 237 13.36 -0.61 13.66
CA ASP A 237 12.75 0.63 14.14
C ASP A 237 13.31 1.86 13.42
N GLU A 238 14.63 1.88 13.17
CA GLU A 238 15.30 2.94 12.41
C GLU A 238 14.76 3.02 10.97
N MET A 239 14.52 1.87 10.32
CA MET A 239 13.91 1.84 8.99
C MET A 239 12.49 2.41 9.00
N GLN A 240 11.67 2.04 9.99
CA GLN A 240 10.28 2.50 10.09
C GLN A 240 10.16 3.99 10.39
N MET A 241 11.08 4.58 11.17
CA MET A 241 11.07 6.03 11.45
C MET A 241 11.51 6.89 10.27
N LEU A 242 12.23 6.33 9.29
CA LEU A 242 12.76 7.07 8.15
C LEU A 242 11.78 7.18 6.97
N ILE A 243 10.57 6.61 7.08
CA ILE A 243 9.58 6.54 6.00
C ILE A 243 8.28 7.21 6.44
#